data_AF-A0A7C6MRQ3-F1
#
_entry.id   AF-A0A7C6MRQ3-F1
#
_cell.length_a   1.000
_cell.length_b   1.000
_cell.length_c   1.000
_cell.angle_alpha   90.00
_cell.angle_beta   90.00
_cell.angle_gamma   90.00
#
_symmetry.space_group_name_H-M   'P 1'
#
loop_
_entity.id
_entity.type
_entity.pdbx_description
1 polymer ?
#
loop_
_entity_poly.entity_id
_entity_poly.type
_entity_poly.pdbx_seq_one_letter_code
_entity_poly.pdbx_strand_id
1 'polypeptide(L)'
;MTEREWTLIVQKYLSASIAHDKKLAVKAFERIPYALEVMGYSEQGNHDLRHMGYETDLVITETVDDGIWKPRVIVELKLDNATTHDAITYSQKAFTHKNVHPYLRYGILIGKSKSGSLAGRLFRHGAHFDFMASWDSFQPTESELEGLTEIINLEIEASRVLEESIYSSRSPNRERYTFLHRPLKLY
;
A
#
# COMPACT_ATOMS: atom_id res chain seq x y z
N MET A 1 16.35 -18.53 -1.15
CA MET A 1 15.51 -17.44 -0.65
C MET A 1 14.23 -17.44 -1.44
N THR A 2 13.10 -17.66 -0.77
CA THR A 2 11.76 -17.59 -1.34
C THR A 2 11.21 -16.17 -1.26
N GLU A 3 10.14 -15.87 -2.00
CA GLU A 3 9.43 -14.58 -1.88
C GLU A 3 8.96 -14.35 -0.44
N ARG A 4 8.43 -15.39 0.23
CA ARG A 4 7.98 -15.30 1.62
C ARG A 4 9.10 -14.95 2.60
N GLU A 5 10.27 -15.57 2.45
CA GLU A 5 11.47 -15.25 3.26
C GLU A 5 11.94 -13.82 3.01
N TRP A 6 11.95 -13.39 1.75
CA TRP A 6 12.36 -12.05 1.39
C TRP A 6 11.38 -10.98 1.90
N THR A 7 10.07 -11.24 1.87
CA THR A 7 9.05 -10.38 2.49
C THR A 7 9.33 -10.10 3.96
N LEU A 8 9.75 -11.11 4.74
CA LEU A 8 10.12 -10.92 6.14
C LEU A 8 11.40 -10.09 6.33
N ILE A 9 12.34 -10.16 5.39
CA ILE A 9 13.54 -9.31 5.39
C ILE A 9 13.13 -7.85 5.14
N VAL A 10 12.32 -7.60 4.11
CA VAL A 10 11.82 -6.25 3.80
C VAL A 10 10.98 -5.70 4.95
N GLN A 11 10.13 -6.53 5.57
CA GLN A 11 9.36 -6.16 6.76
C GLN A 11 10.27 -5.62 7.86
N LYS A 12 11.40 -6.30 8.14
CA LYS A 12 12.35 -5.88 9.18
C LYS A 12 12.96 -4.51 8.88
N TYR A 13 13.37 -4.28 7.62
CA TYR A 13 13.91 -3.00 7.19
C TYR A 13 12.87 -1.88 7.34
N LEU A 14 11.68 -2.04 6.77
CA LEU A 14 10.63 -1.03 6.84
C LEU A 14 10.16 -0.78 8.28
N SER A 15 10.06 -1.83 9.11
CA SER A 15 9.72 -1.68 10.54
C SER A 15 10.73 -0.82 11.27
N ALA A 16 12.03 -0.99 11.00
CA ALA A 16 13.07 -0.18 11.59
C ALA A 16 13.00 1.28 11.09
N SER A 17 12.78 1.48 9.79
CA SER A 17 12.69 2.81 9.17
C SER A 17 11.54 3.67 9.71
N ILE A 18 10.39 3.05 10.03
CA ILE A 18 9.20 3.77 10.51
C ILE A 18 9.03 3.73 12.03
N ALA A 19 9.96 3.11 12.77
CA ALA A 19 9.86 2.91 14.22
C ALA A 19 9.78 4.22 15.05
N HIS A 20 10.12 5.35 14.45
CA HIS A 20 10.00 6.67 15.07
C HIS A 20 8.53 7.04 15.36
N ASP A 21 7.57 6.55 14.57
CA ASP A 21 6.14 6.70 14.83
C ASP A 21 5.60 5.44 15.51
N LYS A 22 5.35 5.55 16.82
CA LYS A 22 4.86 4.44 17.66
C LYS A 22 3.46 3.95 17.30
N LYS A 23 2.70 4.70 16.49
CA LYS A 23 1.38 4.27 16.02
C LYS A 23 1.47 3.38 14.79
N LEU A 24 2.60 3.39 14.09
CA LEU A 24 2.80 2.62 12.87
C LEU A 24 3.38 1.24 13.16
N ALA A 25 2.96 0.27 12.36
CA ALA A 25 3.52 -1.08 12.35
C ALA A 25 3.52 -1.64 10.93
N VAL A 26 4.52 -2.46 10.60
CA VAL A 26 4.56 -3.22 9.34
C VAL A 26 4.20 -4.67 9.64
N LYS A 27 3.11 -5.15 9.05
CA LYS A 27 2.63 -6.52 9.18
C LYS A 27 2.79 -7.25 7.85
N ALA A 28 3.17 -8.52 7.91
CA ALA A 28 3.29 -9.37 6.73
C ALA A 28 2.12 -10.35 6.65
N PHE A 29 1.68 -10.67 5.43
CA PHE A 29 0.67 -11.70 5.17
C PHE A 29 -0.68 -11.45 5.83
N GLU A 30 -1.05 -10.19 6.02
CA GLU A 30 -2.37 -9.81 6.53
C GLU A 30 -3.43 -9.93 5.44
N ARG A 31 -4.65 -10.33 5.83
CA ARG A 31 -5.80 -10.38 4.92
C ARG A 31 -6.56 -9.07 4.97
N ILE A 32 -6.41 -8.24 3.95
CA ILE A 32 -7.08 -6.94 3.86
C ILE A 32 -8.31 -7.03 2.94
N PRO A 33 -9.49 -6.56 3.38
CA PRO A 33 -10.70 -6.53 2.55
C PRO A 33 -10.52 -5.75 1.24
N TYR A 34 -10.96 -6.33 0.13
CA TYR A 34 -10.96 -5.69 -1.20
C TYR A 34 -12.35 -5.61 -1.84
N ALA A 35 -13.34 -6.29 -1.26
CA ALA A 35 -14.73 -6.21 -1.69
C ALA A 35 -15.66 -6.31 -0.47
N LEU A 36 -16.79 -5.60 -0.58
CA LEU A 36 -17.93 -5.67 0.33
C LEU A 36 -19.18 -5.93 -0.52
N GLU A 37 -19.84 -7.05 -0.26
CA GLU A 37 -21.06 -7.47 -0.94
C GLU A 37 -22.25 -7.30 -0.02
N VAL A 38 -23.33 -6.68 -0.53
CA VAL A 38 -24.62 -6.62 0.17
C VAL A 38 -25.41 -7.86 -0.21
N MET A 39 -25.60 -8.76 0.76
CA MET A 39 -26.26 -10.06 0.56
C MET A 39 -27.77 -10.00 0.76
N GLY A 40 -28.25 -9.01 1.50
CA GLY A 40 -29.67 -8.84 1.80
C GLY A 40 -29.98 -7.52 2.48
N TYR A 41 -31.26 -7.17 2.47
CA TYR A 41 -31.79 -5.94 3.05
C TYR A 41 -32.87 -6.31 4.08
N SER A 42 -32.83 -5.71 5.27
CA SER A 42 -33.93 -5.82 6.23
C SER A 42 -34.91 -4.65 6.05
N GLU A 43 -36.17 -4.85 6.48
CA GLU A 43 -37.19 -3.78 6.51
C GLU A 43 -36.78 -2.59 7.39
N GLN A 44 -35.81 -2.78 8.28
CA GLN A 44 -35.28 -1.76 9.19
C GLN A 44 -34.09 -0.99 8.58
N GLY A 45 -33.72 -1.29 7.34
CA GLY A 45 -32.61 -0.63 6.64
C GLY A 45 -31.22 -1.14 7.01
N ASN A 46 -31.11 -2.24 7.76
CA ASN A 46 -29.83 -2.92 7.97
C ASN A 46 -29.50 -3.79 6.74
N HIS A 47 -28.21 -3.94 6.48
CA HIS A 47 -27.68 -4.71 5.37
C HIS A 47 -26.88 -5.90 5.90
N ASP A 48 -27.12 -7.08 5.33
CA ASP A 48 -26.20 -8.21 5.52
C ASP A 48 -24.98 -7.99 4.62
N LEU A 49 -23.80 -7.90 5.22
CA LEU A 49 -22.56 -7.54 4.55
C LEU A 49 -21.58 -8.70 4.61
N ARG A 50 -21.09 -9.10 3.44
CA ARG A 50 -19.99 -10.06 3.32
C ARG A 50 -18.75 -9.34 2.82
N HIS A 51 -17.61 -9.56 3.46
CA HIS A 51 -16.34 -9.05 2.99
C HIS A 51 -15.48 -10.17 2.41
N MET A 52 -14.69 -9.83 1.39
CA MET A 52 -13.65 -10.70 0.83
C MET A 52 -12.29 -10.01 1.00
N GLY A 53 -11.29 -10.76 1.42
CA GLY A 53 -9.93 -10.25 1.61
C GLY A 53 -8.91 -10.98 0.74
N TYR A 54 -7.87 -10.26 0.33
CA TYR A 54 -6.64 -10.85 -0.20
C TYR A 54 -5.58 -10.85 0.88
N GLU A 55 -4.73 -11.88 0.90
CA GLU A 55 -3.47 -11.82 1.62
C GLU A 55 -2.53 -10.86 0.88
N THR A 56 -2.01 -9.87 1.59
CA THR A 56 -1.04 -8.88 1.10
C THR A 56 0.34 -9.25 1.59
N ASP A 57 1.40 -8.98 0.80
CA ASP A 57 2.76 -9.30 1.26
C ASP A 57 3.15 -8.46 2.48
N LEU A 58 3.03 -7.13 2.39
CA LEU A 58 3.19 -6.21 3.51
C LEU A 58 2.06 -5.19 3.57
N VAL A 59 1.62 -4.88 4.79
CA VAL A 59 0.75 -3.74 5.09
C VAL A 59 1.35 -2.90 6.21
N ILE A 60 1.42 -1.60 5.99
CA ILE A 60 1.71 -0.61 7.02
C ILE A 60 0.39 -0.18 7.62
N THR A 61 0.25 -0.37 8.93
CA THR A 61 -0.96 -0.07 9.67
C THR A 61 -0.73 1.05 10.66
N GLU A 62 -1.75 1.86 10.93
CA GLU A 62 -1.75 2.88 11.97
C GLU A 62 -2.79 2.56 13.04
N THR A 63 -2.36 2.48 14.30
CA THR A 63 -3.25 2.36 15.46
C THR A 63 -3.94 3.68 15.75
N VAL A 64 -5.27 3.67 15.83
CA VAL A 64 -6.09 4.86 16.09
C VAL A 64 -6.78 4.83 17.46
N ASP A 65 -6.97 3.63 18.02
CA ASP A 65 -7.52 3.41 19.37
C ASP A 65 -7.12 2.00 19.86
N ASP A 66 -7.48 1.64 21.10
CA ASP A 66 -7.18 0.33 21.67
C ASP A 66 -7.79 -0.81 20.82
N GLY A 67 -6.92 -1.63 20.25
CA GLY A 67 -7.30 -2.71 19.33
C GLY A 67 -7.76 -2.27 17.93
N ILE A 68 -7.86 -0.97 17.63
CA ILE A 68 -8.35 -0.46 16.34
C ILE A 68 -7.18 0.10 15.53
N TRP A 69 -6.99 -0.44 14.32
CA TRP A 69 -5.97 0.01 13.38
C TRP A 69 -6.54 0.16 11.97
N LYS A 70 -5.87 0.98 11.15
CA LYS A 70 -6.21 1.26 9.76
C LYS A 70 -5.06 0.91 8.82
N PRO A 71 -5.30 0.34 7.64
CA PRO A 71 -4.24 0.12 6.65
C PRO A 71 -3.88 1.45 5.96
N ARG A 72 -2.59 1.79 5.89
CA ARG A 72 -2.10 3.03 5.27
C ARG A 72 -1.44 2.78 3.93
N VAL A 73 -0.58 1.78 3.87
CA VAL A 73 0.19 1.45 2.67
C VAL A 73 0.25 -0.07 2.52
N ILE A 74 -0.03 -0.59 1.33
CA ILE A 74 0.30 -1.97 0.96
C ILE A 74 1.53 -1.97 0.05
N VAL A 75 2.43 -2.92 0.27
CA VAL A 75 3.56 -3.20 -0.61
C VAL A 75 3.45 -4.67 -1.03
N GLU A 76 3.25 -4.92 -2.32
CA GLU A 76 3.40 -6.27 -2.89
C GLU A 76 4.85 -6.49 -3.29
N LEU A 77 5.36 -7.71 -3.10
CA LEU A 77 6.74 -8.06 -3.35
C LEU A 77 6.82 -9.10 -4.47
N LYS A 78 7.79 -8.90 -5.36
CA LYS A 78 8.06 -9.86 -6.44
C LYS A 78 9.56 -10.03 -6.63
N LEU A 79 10.01 -11.28 -6.76
CA LEU A 79 11.42 -11.56 -7.08
C LEU A 79 11.68 -11.60 -8.59
N ASP A 80 12.94 -11.30 -8.94
CA ASP A 80 13.51 -11.23 -10.28
C ASP A 80 12.86 -10.16 -11.17
N ASN A 81 11.75 -10.49 -11.84
CA ASN A 81 11.05 -9.56 -12.73
C ASN A 81 9.54 -9.80 -12.66
N ALA A 82 8.77 -8.71 -12.55
CA ALA A 82 7.33 -8.79 -12.77
C ALA A 82 7.04 -9.15 -14.24
N THR A 83 6.20 -10.16 -14.43
CA THR A 83 5.61 -10.45 -15.75
C THR A 83 4.48 -9.45 -16.07
N THR A 84 3.96 -9.50 -17.29
CA THR A 84 2.77 -8.70 -17.64
C THR A 84 1.56 -9.15 -16.81
N HIS A 85 1.42 -10.46 -16.57
CA HIS A 85 0.35 -10.99 -15.73
C HIS A 85 0.46 -10.45 -14.30
N ASP A 86 1.67 -10.42 -13.73
CA ASP A 86 1.90 -9.88 -12.39
C ASP A 86 1.53 -8.39 -12.33
N ALA A 87 2.03 -7.59 -13.27
CA ALA A 87 1.74 -6.16 -13.31
C ALA A 87 0.23 -5.87 -13.38
N ILE A 88 -0.52 -6.62 -14.20
CA ILE A 88 -1.98 -6.51 -14.29
C ILE A 88 -2.65 -6.96 -12.99
N THR A 89 -2.25 -8.11 -12.45
CA THR A 89 -2.86 -8.71 -11.25
C THR A 89 -2.72 -7.81 -10.04
N TYR A 90 -1.51 -7.34 -9.75
CA TYR A 90 -1.25 -6.48 -8.60
C TYR A 90 -1.86 -5.08 -8.78
N SER A 91 -1.91 -4.56 -10.01
CA SER A 91 -2.65 -3.32 -10.31
C SER A 91 -4.15 -3.48 -10.06
N GLN A 92 -4.74 -4.62 -10.42
CA GLN A 92 -6.14 -4.91 -10.13
C GLN A 92 -6.41 -5.05 -8.63
N LYS A 93 -5.52 -5.72 -7.88
CA LYS A 93 -5.61 -5.77 -6.41
C LYS A 93 -5.59 -4.35 -5.82
N ALA A 94 -4.65 -3.51 -6.27
CA ALA A 94 -4.56 -2.12 -5.83
C ALA A 94 -5.87 -1.35 -6.06
N PHE A 95 -6.47 -1.50 -7.25
CA PHE A 95 -7.77 -0.91 -7.55
C PHE A 95 -8.87 -1.39 -6.61
N THR A 96 -9.01 -2.70 -6.41
CA THR A 96 -10.10 -3.24 -5.60
C THR A 96 -9.96 -2.90 -4.13
N HIS A 97 -8.74 -2.97 -3.57
CA HIS A 97 -8.48 -2.50 -2.20
C HIS A 97 -8.81 -1.03 -2.03
N LYS A 98 -8.46 -0.17 -2.98
CA LYS A 98 -8.78 1.28 -2.93
C LYS A 98 -10.27 1.58 -3.05
N ASN A 99 -11.07 0.70 -3.66
CA ASN A 99 -12.53 0.86 -3.66
C ASN A 99 -13.15 0.61 -2.27
N VAL A 100 -12.53 -0.23 -1.44
CA VAL A 100 -12.96 -0.45 -0.05
C VAL A 100 -12.30 0.52 0.92
N HIS A 101 -11.04 0.88 0.65
CA HIS A 101 -10.22 1.79 1.47
C HIS A 101 -9.70 2.97 0.61
N PRO A 102 -10.52 4.01 0.36
CA PRO A 102 -10.19 5.09 -0.59
C PRO A 102 -8.92 5.90 -0.30
N TYR A 103 -8.45 5.87 0.95
CA TYR A 103 -7.22 6.54 1.40
C TYR A 103 -5.99 5.65 1.34
N LEU A 104 -6.15 4.35 1.06
CA LEU A 104 -5.06 3.39 1.06
C LEU A 104 -4.09 3.68 -0.09
N ARG A 105 -2.80 3.63 0.23
CA ARG A 105 -1.73 3.69 -0.78
C ARG A 105 -1.24 2.29 -1.08
N TYR A 106 -0.77 2.09 -2.31
CA TYR A 106 -0.45 0.76 -2.80
C TYR A 106 0.72 0.83 -3.76
N GLY A 107 1.76 0.06 -3.50
CA GLY A 107 2.91 -0.05 -4.39
C GLY A 107 3.42 -1.46 -4.54
N ILE A 108 4.46 -1.58 -5.36
CA ILE A 108 5.15 -2.84 -5.64
C ILE A 108 6.66 -2.65 -5.48
N LEU A 109 7.31 -3.64 -4.88
CA LEU A 109 8.76 -3.73 -4.74
C LEU A 109 9.29 -4.97 -5.48
N ILE A 110 10.17 -4.76 -6.44
CA ILE A 110 10.83 -5.83 -7.20
C ILE A 110 12.21 -6.11 -6.62
N GLY A 111 12.46 -7.33 -6.15
CA GLY A 111 13.76 -7.72 -5.62
C GLY A 111 14.58 -8.49 -6.64
N LYS A 112 15.91 -8.38 -6.58
CA LYS A 112 16.82 -9.07 -7.49
C LYS A 112 16.54 -8.73 -8.97
N SER A 113 16.25 -7.46 -9.24
CA SER A 113 16.13 -6.98 -10.62
C SER A 113 17.50 -7.05 -11.28
N LYS A 114 17.64 -7.76 -12.42
CA LYS A 114 18.93 -7.94 -13.11
C LYS A 114 19.60 -6.62 -13.54
N SER A 115 18.84 -5.54 -13.63
CA SER A 115 19.28 -4.24 -14.15
C SER A 115 18.92 -3.07 -13.24
N GLY A 116 18.47 -3.32 -12.00
CA GLY A 116 18.06 -2.29 -11.02
C GLY A 116 16.89 -1.42 -11.41
N SER A 117 16.35 -1.65 -12.60
CA SER A 117 15.37 -0.79 -13.24
C SER A 117 13.99 -1.44 -13.21
N LEU A 118 12.99 -0.59 -13.08
CA LEU A 118 11.60 -0.97 -13.25
C LEU A 118 11.35 -1.35 -14.71
N ALA A 119 10.78 -2.54 -14.95
CA ALA A 119 10.44 -2.97 -16.29
C ALA A 119 9.35 -2.07 -16.90
N GLY A 120 9.47 -1.71 -18.18
CA GLY A 120 8.50 -0.87 -18.92
C GLY A 120 7.04 -1.31 -18.80
N ARG A 121 6.81 -2.61 -18.58
CA ARG A 121 5.46 -3.18 -18.39
C ARG A 121 4.81 -2.78 -17.06
N LEU A 122 5.58 -2.52 -16.01
CA LEU A 122 5.06 -2.01 -14.74
C LEU A 122 4.46 -0.62 -14.94
N PHE A 123 5.15 0.25 -15.67
CA PHE A 123 4.59 1.55 -16.06
C PHE A 123 3.35 1.42 -16.94
N ARG A 124 3.32 0.44 -17.86
CA ARG A 124 2.20 0.26 -18.80
C ARG A 124 0.94 -0.34 -18.14
N HIS A 125 1.10 -1.27 -17.21
CA HIS A 125 -0.02 -2.04 -16.65
C HIS A 125 -0.28 -1.78 -15.16
N GLY A 126 0.67 -1.16 -14.46
CA GLY A 126 0.59 -0.78 -13.05
C GLY A 126 -0.13 0.53 -12.78
N ALA A 127 -1.17 0.84 -13.56
CA ALA A 127 -1.88 2.13 -13.54
C ALA A 127 -2.48 2.50 -12.16
N HIS A 128 -2.68 1.52 -11.29
CA HIS A 128 -3.26 1.72 -9.95
C HIS A 128 -2.23 1.71 -8.82
N PHE A 129 -0.94 1.55 -9.12
CA PHE A 129 0.10 1.77 -8.12
C PHE A 129 0.31 3.27 -7.87
N ASP A 130 0.54 3.61 -6.61
CA ASP A 130 0.97 4.93 -6.20
C ASP A 130 2.49 5.08 -6.30
N PHE A 131 3.22 3.99 -6.12
CA PHE A 131 4.67 3.93 -6.25
C PHE A 131 5.13 2.56 -6.74
N MET A 132 6.33 2.54 -7.31
CA MET A 132 7.00 1.32 -7.76
C MET A 132 8.47 1.45 -7.37
N ALA A 133 9.06 0.39 -6.84
CA ALA A 133 10.47 0.35 -6.44
C ALA A 133 11.13 -0.95 -6.89
N SER A 134 12.46 -0.93 -7.01
CA SER A 134 13.25 -2.11 -7.30
C SER A 134 14.56 -2.11 -6.52
N TRP A 135 14.95 -3.29 -6.06
CA TRP A 135 16.26 -3.56 -5.49
C TRP A 135 17.04 -4.51 -6.40
N ASP A 136 18.33 -4.24 -6.58
CA ASP A 136 19.25 -5.07 -7.37
C ASP A 136 19.49 -6.45 -6.75
N SER A 137 19.34 -6.55 -5.44
CA SER A 137 19.63 -7.76 -4.67
C SER A 137 18.54 -8.04 -3.64
N PHE A 138 18.70 -9.13 -2.89
CA PHE A 138 17.81 -9.43 -1.75
C PHE A 138 18.00 -8.44 -0.59
N GLN A 139 19.22 -7.91 -0.44
CA GLN A 139 19.55 -6.89 0.54
C GLN A 139 19.62 -5.54 -0.18
N PRO A 140 18.98 -4.49 0.36
CA PRO A 140 19.10 -3.18 -0.23
C PRO A 140 20.49 -2.60 0.01
N THR A 141 20.95 -1.81 -0.93
CA THR A 141 21.95 -0.77 -0.67
C THR A 141 21.36 0.31 0.24
N GLU A 142 22.21 1.15 0.82
CA GLU A 142 21.78 2.27 1.66
C GLU A 142 20.84 3.21 0.88
N SER A 143 21.22 3.59 -0.34
CA SER A 143 20.40 4.46 -1.19
C SER A 143 19.04 3.85 -1.57
N GLU A 144 18.98 2.55 -1.86
CA GLU A 144 17.72 1.85 -2.15
C GLU A 144 16.78 1.81 -0.94
N LEU A 145 17.35 1.63 0.26
CA LEU A 145 16.59 1.61 1.51
C LEU A 145 16.10 3.01 1.88
N GLU A 146 16.95 4.02 1.74
CA GLU A 146 16.61 5.43 1.98
C GLU A 146 15.51 5.89 1.03
N GLY A 147 15.65 5.61 -0.27
CA GLY A 147 14.65 5.95 -1.28
C GLY A 147 13.29 5.28 -1.01
N LEU A 148 13.28 3.99 -0.70
CA LEU A 148 12.04 3.31 -0.33
C LEU A 148 11.45 3.89 0.97
N THR A 149 12.28 4.19 1.96
CA THR A 149 11.82 4.80 3.23
C THR A 149 11.18 6.16 3.00
N GLU A 150 11.78 7.00 2.16
CA GLU A 150 11.21 8.31 1.80
C GLU A 150 9.85 8.16 1.12
N ILE A 151 9.76 7.29 0.11
CA ILE A 151 8.51 7.00 -0.61
C ILE A 151 7.44 6.54 0.40
N ILE A 152 7.76 5.57 1.25
CA ILE A 152 6.81 5.04 2.23
C ILE A 152 6.29 6.13 3.19
N ASN A 153 7.16 6.99 3.69
CA ASN A 153 6.75 8.10 4.57
C ASN A 153 5.83 9.08 3.83
N LEU A 154 6.17 9.44 2.58
CA LEU A 154 5.32 10.31 1.76
C LEU A 154 3.94 9.69 1.50
N GLU A 155 3.88 8.37 1.27
CA GLU A 155 2.63 7.66 1.05
C GLU A 155 1.81 7.51 2.34
N ILE A 156 2.42 7.31 3.51
CA ILE A 156 1.72 7.34 4.79
C ILE A 156 1.03 8.70 4.99
N GLU A 157 1.74 9.80 4.76
CA GLU A 157 1.18 11.15 4.87
C GLU A 157 0.07 11.39 3.84
N ALA A 158 0.27 10.99 2.58
CA ALA A 158 -0.77 11.05 1.56
C ALA A 158 -2.02 10.26 1.97
N SER A 159 -1.85 9.09 2.59
CA SER A 159 -2.95 8.29 3.13
C SER A 159 -3.74 9.05 4.20
N ARG A 160 -3.05 9.64 5.18
CA ARG A 160 -3.65 10.43 6.26
C ARG A 160 -4.44 11.62 5.71
N VAL A 161 -3.85 12.38 4.79
CA VAL A 161 -4.49 13.54 4.16
C VAL A 161 -5.72 13.14 3.35
N LEU A 162 -5.66 12.04 2.58
CA LEU A 162 -6.81 11.53 1.84
C LEU A 162 -7.94 11.10 2.77
N GLU A 163 -7.62 10.38 3.85
CA GLU A 163 -8.62 9.97 4.84
C GLU A 163 -9.33 11.17 5.45
N GLU A 164 -8.57 12.15 5.95
CA GLU A 164 -9.11 13.37 6.54
C GLU A 164 -9.99 14.11 5.54
N SER A 165 -9.51 14.27 4.30
CA SER A 165 -10.24 14.96 3.23
C SER A 165 -11.57 14.31 2.89
N ILE A 166 -11.66 12.97 2.96
CA ILE A 166 -12.88 12.21 2.65
C ILE A 166 -13.85 12.25 3.84
N TYR A 167 -13.40 11.87 5.04
CA TYR A 167 -14.30 11.60 6.16
C TYR A 167 -14.50 12.78 7.12
N SER A 168 -13.60 13.75 7.13
CA SER A 168 -13.75 14.99 7.90
C SER A 168 -14.27 16.15 7.04
N SER A 169 -14.80 15.85 5.85
CA SER A 169 -15.20 16.84 4.85
C SER A 169 -16.27 17.85 5.33
N ARG A 170 -17.09 17.50 6.33
CA ARG A 170 -18.11 18.41 6.89
C ARG A 170 -17.66 19.16 8.14
N SER A 171 -16.43 18.94 8.63
CA SER A 171 -15.91 19.64 9.80
C SER A 171 -15.69 21.12 9.47
N PRO A 172 -16.19 22.05 10.30
CA PRO A 172 -16.01 23.49 10.08
C PRO A 172 -14.55 23.93 10.16
N ASN A 173 -13.72 23.20 10.92
CA ASN A 173 -12.31 23.50 11.17
C ASN A 173 -11.34 22.70 10.30
N ARG A 174 -11.82 21.99 9.26
CA ARG A 174 -10.91 21.20 8.40
C ARG A 174 -10.01 22.11 7.56
N GLU A 175 -8.85 21.59 7.22
CA GLU A 175 -8.01 22.20 6.21
C GLU A 175 -8.69 22.10 4.82
N ARG A 176 -8.59 23.18 4.05
CA ARG A 176 -9.26 23.31 2.74
C ARG A 176 -8.21 23.42 1.65
N TYR A 177 -8.13 22.39 0.82
CA TYR A 177 -7.23 22.33 -0.32
C TYR A 177 -7.96 22.79 -1.59
N THR A 178 -7.30 23.65 -2.38
CA THR A 178 -7.80 24.09 -3.70
C THR A 178 -7.17 23.30 -4.85
N PHE A 179 -6.00 22.70 -4.63
CA PHE A 179 -5.27 21.91 -5.60
C PHE A 179 -4.90 20.57 -5.01
N LEU A 180 -5.07 19.51 -5.80
CA LEU A 180 -4.54 18.18 -5.52
C LEU A 180 -3.73 17.75 -6.73
N HIS A 181 -2.44 17.51 -6.53
CA HIS A 181 -1.52 17.12 -7.59
C HIS A 181 -0.72 15.89 -7.13
N ARG A 182 -0.62 14.89 -8.00
CA ARG A 182 0.18 13.68 -7.80
C ARG A 182 1.37 13.71 -8.77
N PRO A 183 2.52 14.30 -8.37
CA PRO A 183 3.65 14.47 -9.27
C PRO A 183 4.34 13.14 -9.58
N LEU A 184 4.85 12.99 -10.81
CA LEU A 184 5.77 11.91 -11.16
C LEU A 184 7.18 12.29 -10.67
N LYS A 185 7.66 11.57 -9.64
CA LYS A 185 9.03 11.71 -9.12
C LYS A 185 9.84 10.46 -9.48
N LEU A 186 11.10 10.67 -9.85
CA LEU A 186 12.08 9.61 -10.11
C LEU A 186 13.18 9.74 -9.07
N TYR A 187 13.64 8.59 -8.59
CA TYR A 187 14.69 8.44 -7.59
C TYR A 187 15.92 7.80 -8.23
#